data_AF-A0A090JP66-F1
#
_entry.id   AF-A0A090JP66-F1
#
_cell.length_a   1.000
_cell.length_b   1.000
_cell.length_c   1.000
_cell.angle_alpha   90.00
_cell.angle_beta   90.00
_cell.angle_gamma   90.00
#
_symmetry.space_group_name_H-M   'P 1'
#
loop_
_entity.id
_entity.type
_entity.pdbx_description
1 polymer ?
#
loop_
_entity_poly.entity_id
_entity_poly.type
_entity_poly.pdbx_seq_one_letter_code
_entity_poly.pdbx_strand_id
1 'polypeptide(L)'
;MLRHYLREMPEPVIKDIVADYEEHFEVAKSKGKTEEEISEELGSPRLVADEFLNNESRSLKLSKKEEQDEKFKKSRLDKLIDTIKENKVMSIVILVFLVFVFPTIFGIGVGLIGGLFGLVVGLISLMGVPAIVSFALGISLIAAAVSFIVSIVVPGSFGISLAIASLNPLTKIFMALAMMSFGLIILGLGIEYIKFLLGQIKKLYIFIKWEVNKEKRSGK
;
A
#
# COMPACT_ATOMS: atom_id res chain seq x y z
N MET A 1 -32.59 4.84 -40.93
CA MET A 1 -32.03 4.06 -42.05
C MET A 1 -30.97 3.03 -41.62
N LEU A 2 -30.21 3.27 -40.54
CA LEU A 2 -29.17 2.36 -40.02
C LEU A 2 -29.68 0.96 -39.60
N ARG A 3 -30.86 0.89 -38.96
CA ARG A 3 -31.50 -0.35 -38.50
C ARG A 3 -31.66 -1.42 -39.59
N HIS A 4 -31.81 -1.02 -40.86
CA HIS A 4 -31.96 -1.96 -41.97
C HIS A 4 -30.68 -2.75 -42.25
N TYR A 5 -29.52 -2.11 -42.09
CA TYR A 5 -28.20 -2.71 -42.36
C TYR A 5 -27.68 -3.56 -41.18
N LEU A 6 -28.26 -3.39 -39.99
CA LEU A 6 -27.88 -4.09 -38.75
C LEU A 6 -28.72 -5.34 -38.45
N ARG A 7 -29.56 -5.79 -39.40
CA ARG A 7 -30.56 -6.85 -39.18
C ARG A 7 -29.99 -8.22 -38.81
N GLU A 8 -28.70 -8.44 -39.05
CA GLU A 8 -28.00 -9.68 -38.71
C GLU A 8 -27.61 -9.78 -37.22
N MET A 9 -27.78 -8.71 -36.45
CA MET A 9 -27.45 -8.65 -35.03
C MET A 9 -28.68 -8.87 -34.12
N PRO A 10 -28.49 -9.20 -32.83
CA PRO A 10 -29.58 -9.28 -31.87
C PRO A 10 -30.29 -7.93 -31.67
N GLU A 11 -31.63 -7.93 -31.65
CA GLU A 11 -32.46 -6.73 -31.39
C GLU A 11 -31.99 -5.80 -30.25
N PRO A 12 -31.55 -6.29 -29.07
CA PRO A 12 -31.04 -5.39 -28.03
C PRO A 12 -29.77 -4.63 -28.46
N VAL A 13 -28.86 -5.26 -29.20
CA VAL A 13 -27.63 -4.63 -29.70
C VAL A 13 -27.93 -3.62 -30.81
N ILE A 14 -28.87 -3.95 -31.69
CA ILE A 14 -29.34 -3.03 -32.74
C ILE A 14 -29.90 -1.75 -32.12
N LYS A 15 -30.69 -1.88 -31.06
CA LYS A 15 -31.33 -0.73 -30.40
C LYS A 15 -30.31 0.21 -29.78
N ASP A 16 -29.29 -0.33 -29.10
CA ASP A 16 -28.25 0.46 -28.46
C ASP A 16 -27.40 1.21 -29.50
N ILE A 17 -26.98 0.54 -30.58
CA ILE A 17 -26.19 1.17 -31.66
C ILE A 17 -27.00 2.25 -32.39
N VAL A 18 -28.30 2.00 -32.63
CA VAL A 18 -29.18 3.00 -33.26
C VAL A 18 -29.40 4.20 -32.34
N ALA A 19 -29.56 3.99 -31.03
CA ALA A 19 -29.72 5.06 -30.06
C ALA A 19 -28.47 5.96 -30.00
N ASP A 20 -27.27 5.37 -29.95
CA ASP A 20 -26.01 6.12 -29.98
C ASP A 20 -25.88 6.92 -31.28
N TYR A 21 -26.22 6.32 -32.43
CA TYR A 21 -26.18 7.00 -33.72
C TYR A 21 -27.17 8.17 -33.79
N GLU A 22 -28.39 8.00 -33.26
CA GLU A 22 -29.42 9.03 -33.22
C GLU A 22 -29.05 10.19 -32.28
N GLU A 23 -28.48 9.90 -31.10
CA GLU A 23 -28.00 10.92 -30.16
C GLU A 23 -26.92 11.82 -30.79
N HIS A 24 -25.96 11.21 -31.51
CA HIS A 24 -24.93 11.96 -32.24
C HIS A 24 -25.52 12.84 -33.35
N PHE A 25 -26.55 12.35 -34.04
CA PHE A 25 -27.27 13.09 -35.07
C PHE A 25 -28.02 14.30 -34.48
N GLU A 26 -28.70 14.12 -33.35
CA GLU A 26 -29.41 15.18 -32.65
C GLU A 26 -28.47 16.26 -32.11
N VAL A 27 -27.32 15.86 -31.53
CA VAL A 27 -26.30 16.79 -31.05
C VAL A 27 -25.72 17.62 -32.19
N ALA A 28 -25.43 17.02 -33.35
CA ALA A 28 -24.89 17.73 -34.50
C ALA A 28 -25.93 18.67 -35.14
N LYS A 29 -27.20 18.26 -35.17
CA LYS A 29 -28.33 19.09 -35.62
C LYS A 29 -28.56 20.30 -34.70
N SER A 30 -28.40 20.12 -33.38
CA SER A 30 -28.49 21.21 -32.40
C SER A 30 -27.40 22.29 -32.58
N LYS A 31 -26.27 21.92 -33.21
CA LYS A 31 -25.16 22.83 -33.55
C LYS A 31 -25.34 23.52 -34.91
N GLY A 32 -26.49 23.31 -35.57
CA GLY A 32 -26.84 23.95 -36.84
C GLY A 32 -26.25 23.27 -38.09
N LYS A 33 -25.73 22.05 -37.99
CA LYS A 33 -25.24 21.28 -39.16
C LYS A 33 -26.41 20.69 -39.95
N THR A 34 -26.24 20.60 -41.27
CA THR A 34 -27.21 19.95 -42.17
C THR A 34 -27.10 18.42 -42.10
N GLU A 35 -28.17 17.70 -42.45
CA GLU A 35 -28.18 16.23 -42.36
C GLU A 35 -27.16 15.58 -43.33
N GLU A 36 -26.87 16.26 -44.43
CA GLU A 36 -25.84 15.92 -45.40
C GLU A 36 -24.44 16.03 -44.81
N GLU A 37 -24.10 17.14 -44.14
CA GLU A 37 -22.80 17.33 -43.48
C GLU A 37 -22.58 16.33 -42.34
N ILE A 38 -23.65 16.00 -41.60
CA ILE A 38 -23.60 15.01 -40.51
C ILE A 38 -23.31 13.60 -41.08
N SER A 39 -23.91 13.28 -42.23
CA SER A 39 -23.67 12.00 -42.93
C SER A 39 -22.28 11.90 -43.54
N GLU A 40 -21.67 13.03 -43.91
CA GLU A 40 -20.28 13.11 -44.39
C GLU A 40 -19.27 12.97 -43.24
N GLU A 41 -19.59 13.51 -42.06
CA GLU A 41 -18.74 13.46 -40.85
C GLU A 41 -18.80 12.11 -40.12
N LEU A 42 -19.99 11.49 -40.03
CA LEU A 42 -20.19 10.17 -39.39
C LEU A 42 -19.95 9.01 -40.35
N GLY A 43 -19.87 9.28 -41.66
CA GLY A 43 -19.82 8.27 -42.70
C GLY A 43 -21.21 7.69 -43.04
N SER A 44 -21.32 7.08 -44.22
CA SER A 44 -22.62 6.55 -44.66
C SER A 44 -23.14 5.46 -43.71
N PRO A 45 -24.46 5.39 -43.42
CA PRO A 45 -25.04 4.39 -42.51
C PRO A 45 -24.68 2.94 -42.84
N ARG A 46 -24.36 2.66 -44.10
CA ARG A 46 -23.93 1.35 -44.58
C ARG A 46 -22.51 0.99 -44.13
N LEU A 47 -21.58 1.95 -44.16
CA LEU A 47 -20.19 1.74 -43.74
C LEU A 47 -20.09 1.52 -42.24
N VAL A 48 -20.85 2.33 -41.47
CA VAL A 48 -20.94 2.20 -40.01
C VAL A 48 -21.45 0.80 -39.63
N ALA A 49 -22.52 0.32 -40.28
CA ALA A 49 -23.06 -1.01 -40.03
C ALA A 49 -22.06 -2.15 -40.32
N ASP A 50 -21.30 -2.04 -41.41
CA ASP A 50 -20.32 -3.06 -41.81
C ASP A 50 -19.13 -3.13 -40.82
N GLU A 51 -18.71 -1.99 -40.26
CA GLU A 51 -17.66 -1.95 -39.23
C GLU A 51 -18.08 -2.65 -37.93
N PHE A 52 -19.31 -2.40 -37.47
CA PHE A 52 -19.86 -3.06 -36.28
C PHE A 52 -19.98 -4.58 -36.46
N LEU A 53 -20.53 -5.03 -37.60
CA LEU A 53 -20.69 -6.46 -37.92
C LEU A 53 -19.34 -7.20 -37.96
N ASN A 54 -18.31 -6.58 -38.53
CA ASN A 54 -16.97 -7.15 -38.62
C ASN A 54 -16.26 -7.22 -37.26
N ASN A 55 -16.47 -6.22 -36.39
CA ASN A 55 -15.86 -6.18 -35.06
C ASN A 55 -16.51 -7.21 -34.11
N GLU A 56 -17.84 -7.32 -34.10
CA GLU A 56 -18.56 -8.29 -33.27
C GLU A 56 -18.27 -9.74 -33.69
N SER A 57 -18.17 -9.99 -35.00
CA SER A 57 -17.75 -11.30 -35.52
C SER A 57 -16.35 -11.71 -35.06
N ARG A 58 -15.46 -10.75 -34.80
CA ARG A 58 -14.11 -10.99 -34.28
C ARG A 58 -14.14 -11.28 -32.79
N SER A 59 -14.93 -10.53 -32.01
CA SER A 59 -15.06 -10.74 -30.56
C SER A 59 -15.71 -12.10 -30.23
N LEU A 60 -16.71 -12.52 -30.99
CA LEU A 60 -17.36 -13.83 -30.83
C LEU A 60 -16.42 -15.00 -31.15
N LYS A 61 -15.52 -14.85 -32.13
CA LYS A 61 -14.51 -15.86 -32.45
C LYS A 61 -13.44 -15.97 -31.36
N LEU A 62 -13.04 -14.84 -30.77
CA LEU A 62 -12.10 -14.81 -29.64
C LEU A 62 -12.70 -15.48 -28.40
N SER A 63 -13.94 -15.10 -28.05
CA SER A 63 -14.65 -15.67 -26.91
C SER A 63 -14.89 -17.18 -27.05
N LYS A 64 -15.29 -17.67 -28.23
CA LYS A 64 -15.42 -19.12 -28.49
C LYS A 64 -14.09 -19.87 -28.41
N LYS A 65 -12.98 -19.25 -28.81
CA LYS A 65 -11.65 -19.86 -28.73
C LYS A 65 -11.18 -19.96 -27.28
N GLU A 66 -11.40 -18.92 -26.48
CA GLU A 66 -11.10 -18.93 -25.05
C GLU A 66 -11.94 -19.97 -24.29
N GLU A 67 -13.24 -20.08 -24.60
CA GLU A 67 -14.11 -21.12 -24.01
C GLU A 67 -13.64 -22.54 -24.39
N GLN A 68 -13.20 -22.75 -25.63
CA GLN A 68 -12.65 -24.05 -26.05
C GLN A 68 -11.32 -24.37 -25.36
N ASP A 69 -10.43 -23.39 -25.23
CA ASP A 69 -9.14 -23.56 -24.57
C ASP A 69 -9.30 -23.85 -23.06
N GLU A 70 -10.23 -23.16 -22.39
CA GLU A 70 -10.57 -23.41 -20.99
C GLU A 70 -11.20 -24.81 -20.80
N LYS A 71 -12.14 -25.19 -21.68
CA LYS A 71 -12.75 -26.53 -21.63
C LYS A 71 -11.73 -27.64 -21.89
N PHE A 72 -10.77 -27.40 -22.79
CA PHE A 72 -9.67 -28.32 -23.06
C PHE A 72 -8.71 -28.45 -21.88
N LYS A 73 -8.32 -27.32 -21.26
CA LYS A 73 -7.52 -27.32 -20.03
C LYS A 73 -8.21 -28.08 -18.90
N LYS A 74 -9.50 -27.79 -18.67
CA LYS A 74 -10.29 -28.44 -17.62
C LYS A 74 -10.37 -29.96 -17.85
N SER A 75 -10.62 -30.38 -19.09
CA SER A 75 -10.60 -31.80 -19.47
C SER A 75 -9.25 -32.48 -19.20
N ARG A 76 -8.14 -31.79 -19.44
CA ARG A 76 -6.81 -32.33 -19.11
C ARG A 76 -6.59 -32.40 -17.60
N LEU A 77 -7.01 -31.38 -16.85
CA LEU A 77 -6.92 -31.37 -15.39
C LEU A 77 -7.71 -32.54 -14.78
N ASP A 78 -8.95 -32.74 -15.24
CA ASP A 78 -9.83 -33.81 -14.76
C ASP A 78 -9.21 -35.20 -15.02
N LYS A 79 -8.64 -35.44 -16.22
CA LYS A 79 -7.93 -36.68 -16.54
C LYS A 79 -6.69 -36.92 -15.66
N LEU A 80 -5.94 -35.86 -15.34
CA LEU A 80 -4.78 -35.96 -14.45
C LEU A 80 -5.22 -36.28 -13.02
N ILE A 81 -6.28 -35.63 -12.53
CA ILE A 81 -6.84 -35.88 -11.20
C ILE A 81 -7.35 -37.32 -11.10
N ASP A 82 -8.07 -37.82 -12.10
CA ASP A 82 -8.56 -39.21 -12.13
C ASP A 82 -7.41 -40.22 -12.13
N THR A 83 -6.35 -39.96 -12.89
CA THR A 83 -5.15 -40.83 -12.93
C THR A 83 -4.42 -40.87 -11.58
N ILE A 84 -4.33 -39.73 -10.89
CA ILE A 84 -3.73 -39.64 -9.54
C ILE A 84 -4.63 -40.35 -8.51
N LYS A 85 -5.95 -40.28 -8.67
CA LYS A 85 -6.93 -40.86 -7.75
C LYS A 85 -7.05 -42.38 -7.88
N GLU A 86 -6.92 -42.92 -9.09
CA GLU A 86 -6.90 -44.37 -9.31
C GLU A 86 -5.61 -45.03 -8.77
N ASN A 87 -4.46 -44.34 -8.89
CA ASN A 87 -3.19 -44.89 -8.39
C ASN A 87 -2.89 -44.43 -6.96
N LYS A 88 -3.38 -45.19 -5.97
CA LYS A 88 -3.19 -44.93 -4.53
C LYS A 88 -1.73 -44.68 -4.13
N VAL A 89 -0.75 -45.31 -4.79
CA VAL A 89 0.68 -45.13 -4.49
C VAL A 89 1.16 -43.74 -4.92
N MET A 90 0.77 -43.28 -6.12
CA MET A 90 1.10 -41.93 -6.62
C MET A 90 0.47 -40.83 -5.76
N SER A 91 -0.75 -41.04 -5.28
CA SER A 91 -1.42 -40.09 -4.37
C SER A 91 -0.66 -39.93 -3.05
N ILE A 92 -0.13 -41.01 -2.47
CA ILE A 92 0.69 -40.97 -1.26
C ILE A 92 2.02 -40.24 -1.51
N VAL A 93 2.69 -40.50 -2.63
CA VAL A 93 3.95 -39.83 -2.98
C VAL A 93 3.75 -38.31 -3.15
N ILE A 94 2.68 -37.89 -3.80
CA ILE A 94 2.32 -36.48 -3.95
C ILE A 94 2.01 -35.84 -2.59
N LEU A 95 1.29 -36.53 -1.71
CA LEU A 95 0.97 -36.02 -0.38
C LEU A 95 2.23 -35.85 0.49
N VAL A 96 3.15 -36.83 0.46
CA VAL A 96 4.44 -36.73 1.17
C VAL A 96 5.29 -35.59 0.62
N PHE A 97 5.36 -35.45 -0.71
CA PHE A 97 6.07 -34.35 -1.34
C PHE A 97 5.45 -32.99 -0.97
N LEU A 98 4.12 -32.90 -0.95
CA LEU A 98 3.41 -31.69 -0.55
C LEU A 98 3.71 -31.33 0.91
N VAL A 99 3.65 -32.29 1.84
CA VAL A 99 3.93 -32.04 3.27
C VAL A 99 5.35 -31.55 3.51
N PHE A 100 6.34 -31.98 2.71
CA PHE A 100 7.73 -31.52 2.84
C PHE A 100 8.01 -30.18 2.15
N VAL A 101 7.37 -29.94 1.00
CA VAL A 101 7.65 -28.79 0.13
C VAL A 101 6.79 -27.57 0.49
N PHE A 102 5.57 -27.78 1.00
CA PHE A 102 4.69 -26.68 1.40
C PHE A 102 5.29 -25.82 2.53
N PRO A 103 5.80 -26.39 3.64
CA PRO A 103 6.34 -25.60 4.75
C PRO A 103 7.62 -24.85 4.37
N THR A 104 8.42 -25.38 3.44
CA THR A 104 9.65 -24.73 2.97
C THR A 104 9.33 -23.49 2.14
N ILE A 105 8.38 -23.59 1.19
CA ILE A 105 7.97 -22.44 0.36
C ILE A 105 7.25 -21.38 1.21
N PHE A 106 6.35 -21.81 2.10
CA PHE A 106 5.67 -20.90 3.02
C PHE A 106 6.62 -20.26 4.03
N GLY A 107 7.57 -21.02 4.57
CA GLY A 107 8.56 -20.54 5.52
C GLY A 107 9.49 -19.48 4.91
N ILE A 108 9.92 -19.67 3.66
CA ILE A 108 10.73 -18.68 2.94
C ILE A 108 9.91 -17.41 2.67
N GLY A 109 8.66 -17.54 2.23
CA GLY A 109 7.78 -16.41 1.98
C GLY A 109 7.52 -15.59 3.26
N VAL A 110 7.07 -16.25 4.32
CA VAL A 110 6.79 -15.60 5.61
C VAL A 110 8.08 -15.04 6.24
N GLY A 111 9.21 -15.71 6.06
CA GLY A 111 10.51 -15.25 6.55
C GLY A 111 10.99 -13.98 5.85
N LEU A 112 10.79 -13.85 4.53
CA LEU A 112 11.15 -12.64 3.79
C LEU A 112 10.27 -11.44 4.18
N ILE A 113 8.95 -11.64 4.30
CA ILE A 113 8.04 -10.58 4.75
C ILE A 113 8.35 -10.20 6.20
N GLY A 114 8.55 -11.18 7.08
CA GLY A 114 8.90 -10.95 8.48
C GLY A 114 10.24 -10.25 8.65
N GLY A 115 11.24 -10.60 7.84
CA GLY A 115 12.54 -9.94 7.81
C GLY A 115 12.45 -8.49 7.36
N LEU A 116 11.68 -8.20 6.31
CA LEU A 116 11.47 -6.82 5.84
C LEU A 116 10.72 -5.98 6.88
N PHE A 117 9.70 -6.56 7.51
CA PHE A 117 8.92 -5.90 8.56
C PHE A 117 9.78 -5.64 9.81
N GLY A 118 10.59 -6.61 10.22
CA GLY A 118 11.54 -6.48 11.32
C GLY A 118 12.59 -5.39 11.06
N LEU A 119 13.05 -5.25 9.81
CA LEU A 119 14.01 -4.21 9.42
C LEU A 119 13.38 -2.81 9.50
N VAL A 120 12.14 -2.65 9.00
CA VAL A 120 11.39 -1.39 9.10
C VAL A 120 11.09 -1.02 10.56
N VAL A 121 10.64 -1.97 11.37
CA VAL A 121 10.41 -1.75 12.81
C VAL A 121 11.72 -1.45 13.53
N GLY A 122 12.83 -2.12 13.18
CA GLY A 122 14.15 -1.86 13.74
C GLY A 122 14.67 -0.45 13.44
N LEU A 123 14.48 0.04 12.21
CA LEU A 123 14.84 1.40 11.82
C LEU A 123 13.98 2.46 12.54
N ILE A 124 12.68 2.20 12.70
CA ILE A 124 11.78 3.09 13.45
C ILE A 124 12.16 3.11 14.94
N SER A 125 12.50 1.96 15.52
CA SER A 125 13.04 1.87 16.88
C SER A 125 14.34 2.66 17.03
N LEU A 126 15.25 2.59 16.06
CA LEU A 126 16.50 3.35 16.10
C LEU A 126 16.27 4.87 16.03
N MET A 127 15.18 5.33 15.41
CA MET A 127 14.78 6.74 15.38
C MET A 127 13.98 7.19 16.62
N GLY A 128 13.24 6.29 17.26
CA GLY A 128 12.46 6.57 18.49
C GLY A 128 13.30 6.48 19.77
N VAL A 129 14.32 5.63 19.79
CA VAL A 129 15.22 5.43 20.94
C VAL A 129 15.93 6.71 21.39
N PRO A 130 16.48 7.58 20.51
CA PRO A 130 17.10 8.84 20.91
C PRO A 130 16.13 9.75 21.69
N ALA A 131 14.85 9.80 21.32
CA ALA A 131 13.84 10.61 22.01
C ALA A 131 13.52 10.08 23.41
N ILE A 132 13.36 8.75 23.52
CA ILE A 132 13.06 8.10 24.80
C ILE A 132 14.28 8.18 25.74
N VAL A 133 15.48 7.96 25.21
CA VAL A 133 16.74 8.03 25.95
C VAL A 133 17.04 9.46 26.40
N SER A 134 16.83 10.47 25.56
CA SER A 134 17.02 11.88 25.96
C SER A 134 16.01 12.33 27.01
N PHE A 135 14.75 11.85 26.95
CA PHE A 135 13.77 12.12 28.00
C PHE A 135 14.12 11.44 29.34
N ALA A 136 14.51 10.17 29.29
CA ALA A 136 14.94 9.42 30.47
C ALA A 136 16.23 9.99 31.10
N LEU A 137 17.22 10.37 30.28
CA LEU A 137 18.44 11.03 30.74
C LEU A 137 18.16 12.42 31.31
N GLY A 138 17.27 13.20 30.69
CA GLY A 138 16.85 14.51 31.19
C GLY A 138 16.19 14.43 32.57
N ILE A 139 15.25 13.49 32.76
CA ILE A 139 14.61 13.24 34.05
C ILE A 139 15.64 12.76 35.09
N SER A 140 16.52 11.85 34.70
CA SER A 140 17.56 11.31 35.60
C SER A 140 18.55 12.39 36.05
N LEU A 141 18.98 13.30 35.17
CA LEU A 141 19.87 14.42 35.51
C LEU A 141 19.20 15.40 36.49
N ILE A 142 17.92 15.70 36.30
CA ILE A 142 17.16 16.58 37.19
C ILE A 142 16.98 15.92 38.56
N ALA A 143 16.63 14.63 38.60
CA ALA A 143 16.53 13.87 39.84
C ALA A 143 17.88 13.83 40.58
N ALA A 144 18.99 13.60 39.87
CA ALA A 144 20.34 13.64 40.44
C ALA A 144 20.70 15.03 41.00
N ALA A 145 20.34 16.12 40.30
CA ALA A 145 20.57 17.48 40.79
C ALA A 145 19.77 17.76 42.09
N VAL A 146 18.52 17.28 42.16
CA VAL A 146 17.69 17.40 43.38
C VAL A 146 18.27 16.59 44.53
N SER A 147 18.67 15.34 44.30
CA SER A 147 19.33 14.51 45.33
C SER A 147 20.62 15.14 45.82
N PHE A 148 21.36 15.81 44.94
CA PHE A 148 22.59 16.51 45.29
C PHE A 148 22.37 17.74 46.18
N ILE A 149 21.29 18.50 45.96
CA ILE A 149 20.90 19.62 46.84
C ILE A 149 20.47 19.10 48.21
N VAL A 150 19.70 18.01 48.26
CA VAL A 150 19.25 17.38 49.52
C VAL A 150 20.44 16.89 50.35
N SER A 151 21.50 16.38 49.71
CA SER A 151 22.72 15.95 50.37
C SER A 151 23.52 17.08 51.05
N ILE A 152 23.34 18.34 50.64
CA ILE A 152 23.98 19.49 51.33
C ILE A 152 23.31 19.71 52.69
N VAL A 153 22.00 19.49 52.78
CA VAL A 153 21.20 19.71 53.99
C VAL A 153 21.26 18.52 54.94
N VAL A 154 21.37 17.29 54.42
CA VAL A 154 21.44 16.06 55.22
C VAL A 154 22.67 15.25 54.80
N PRO A 155 23.82 15.42 55.48
CA PRO A 155 25.02 14.64 55.20
C PRO A 155 24.77 13.14 55.46
N GLY A 156 24.86 12.30 54.42
CA GLY A 156 24.72 10.84 54.52
C GLY A 156 23.47 10.24 53.86
N SER A 157 22.54 11.06 53.35
CA SER A 157 21.38 10.56 52.60
C SER A 157 21.74 10.30 51.13
N PHE A 158 21.95 9.00 50.82
CA PHE A 158 22.02 8.38 49.50
C PHE A 158 23.06 8.91 48.49
N GLY A 159 24.10 8.09 48.26
CA GLY A 159 24.68 7.90 46.93
C GLY A 159 25.73 8.91 46.45
N ILE A 160 26.34 9.68 47.34
CA ILE A 160 27.48 10.53 46.95
C ILE A 160 28.65 9.61 46.59
N SER A 161 28.99 9.53 45.30
CA SER A 161 30.27 8.95 44.89
C SER A 161 31.38 9.67 45.65
N LEU A 162 32.27 8.90 46.28
CA LEU A 162 33.36 9.37 47.17
C LEU A 162 34.18 10.53 46.56
N ALA A 163 34.21 10.63 45.23
CA ALA A 163 34.86 11.70 44.46
C ALA A 163 34.24 13.10 44.65
N ILE A 164 32.95 13.21 45.02
CA ILE A 164 32.23 14.50 45.12
C ILE A 164 32.11 14.97 46.58
N ALA A 165 32.35 14.08 47.55
CA ALA A 165 32.28 14.38 48.98
C ALA A 165 33.29 15.46 49.41
N SER A 166 34.51 15.43 48.84
CA SER A 166 35.62 16.32 49.18
C SER A 166 35.55 17.72 48.54
N LEU A 167 34.57 17.98 47.66
CA LEU A 167 34.43 19.29 47.02
C LEU A 167 33.86 20.36 47.97
N ASN A 168 34.29 21.60 47.77
CA ASN A 168 33.79 22.75 48.52
C ASN A 168 32.27 22.93 48.31
N PRO A 169 31.50 23.26 49.36
CA PRO A 169 30.04 23.44 49.28
C PRO A 169 29.60 24.44 48.21
N LEU A 170 30.41 25.47 47.95
CA LEU A 170 30.16 26.45 46.89
C LEU A 170 30.17 25.79 45.50
N THR A 171 31.19 24.97 45.21
CA THR A 171 31.32 24.24 43.94
C THR A 171 30.18 23.25 43.74
N LYS A 172 29.69 22.66 44.83
CA LYS A 172 28.50 21.78 44.81
C LYS A 172 27.28 22.55 44.30
N ILE A 173 26.97 23.72 44.84
CA ILE A 173 25.81 24.53 44.41
C ILE A 173 25.89 24.90 42.93
N PHE A 174 27.06 25.34 42.45
CA PHE A 174 27.26 25.67 41.03
C PHE A 174 27.09 24.44 40.11
N MET A 175 27.59 23.28 40.52
CA MET A 175 27.44 22.04 39.75
C MET A 175 25.97 21.59 39.65
N ALA A 176 25.21 21.69 40.75
CA ALA A 176 23.79 21.36 40.76
C ALA A 176 22.99 22.27 39.81
N LEU A 177 23.28 23.58 39.84
CA LEU A 177 22.64 24.56 38.97
C LEU A 177 22.98 24.29 37.48
N ALA A 178 24.23 23.94 37.20
CA ALA A 178 24.67 23.57 35.84
C ALA A 178 24.02 22.27 35.35
N MET A 179 23.91 21.24 36.19
CA MET A 179 23.22 20.00 35.82
C MET A 179 21.73 20.22 35.55
N MET A 180 21.09 21.09 36.32
CA MET A 180 19.68 21.44 36.14
C MET A 180 19.45 22.20 34.81
N SER A 181 20.35 23.12 34.44
CA SER A 181 20.26 23.83 33.16
C SER A 181 20.51 22.90 31.96
N PHE A 182 21.51 22.02 32.03
CA PHE A 182 21.74 21.01 30.99
C PHE A 182 20.56 20.04 30.87
N GLY A 183 19.95 19.61 31.97
CA GLY A 183 18.76 18.75 31.96
C GLY A 183 17.57 19.39 31.25
N LEU A 184 17.32 20.69 31.48
CA LEU A 184 16.27 21.44 30.79
C LEU A 184 16.54 21.60 29.29
N ILE A 185 17.80 21.84 28.90
CA ILE A 185 18.20 21.96 27.49
C ILE A 185 18.00 20.61 26.77
N ILE A 186 18.39 19.50 27.38
CA ILE A 186 18.22 18.15 26.83
C ILE A 186 16.73 17.81 26.66
N LEU A 187 15.88 18.16 27.65
CA LEU A 187 14.44 17.99 27.52
C LEU A 187 13.83 18.86 26.42
N GLY A 188 14.28 20.11 26.29
CA GLY A 188 13.85 21.02 25.21
C GLY A 188 14.19 20.45 23.83
N LEU A 189 15.42 19.99 23.63
CA LEU A 189 15.87 19.33 22.41
C LEU A 189 15.06 18.05 22.13
N GLY A 190 14.76 17.26 23.17
CA GLY A 190 13.93 16.06 23.04
C GLY A 190 12.53 16.37 22.51
N ILE A 191 11.88 17.43 23.02
CA ILE A 191 10.55 17.87 22.55
C ILE A 191 10.61 18.36 21.10
N GLU A 192 11.63 19.13 20.74
CA GLU A 192 11.82 19.65 19.38
C GLU A 192 12.08 18.52 18.38
N TYR A 193 12.86 17.52 18.80
CA TYR A 193 13.10 16.30 18.04
C TYR A 193 11.82 15.48 17.83
N ILE A 194 10.96 15.33 18.85
CA ILE A 194 9.66 14.64 18.72
C ILE A 194 8.74 15.38 17.73
N LYS A 195 8.68 16.72 17.80
CA LYS A 195 7.92 17.52 16.82
C LYS A 195 8.43 17.32 15.39
N PHE A 196 9.75 17.27 15.22
CA PHE A 196 10.37 17.00 13.92
C PHE A 196 9.99 15.61 13.38
N LEU A 197 10.05 14.56 14.22
CA LEU A 197 9.65 13.20 13.84
C LEU A 197 8.18 13.12 13.42
N LEU A 198 7.27 13.72 14.20
CA LEU A 198 5.84 13.78 13.86
C LEU A 198 5.61 14.50 12.51
N GLY A 199 6.39 15.54 12.23
CA GLY A 199 6.36 16.23 10.94
C GLY A 199 6.75 15.34 9.76
N GLN A 200 7.79 14.52 9.91
CA GLN A 200 8.21 13.57 8.88
C GLN A 200 7.18 12.46 8.66
N ILE A 201 6.63 11.91 9.74
CA ILE A 201 5.57 10.88 9.68
C ILE A 201 4.33 11.42 8.95
N LYS A 202 3.92 12.66 9.22
CA LYS A 202 2.77 13.29 8.55
C LYS A 202 2.99 13.43 7.04
N LYS A 203 4.20 13.79 6.61
CA LYS A 203 4.56 13.86 5.19
C LYS A 203 4.51 12.49 4.52
N LEU A 204 5.08 11.48 5.19
CA LEU A 204 5.07 10.09 4.71
C LEU A 204 3.64 9.55 4.59
N TYR A 205 2.77 9.85 5.57
CA TYR A 205 1.36 9.46 5.54
C TYR A 205 0.62 10.08 4.35
N ILE A 206 0.83 11.38 4.08
CA ILE A 206 0.23 12.05 2.93
C ILE A 206 0.73 11.44 1.61
N PHE A 207 2.03 11.13 1.54
CA PHE A 207 2.64 10.48 0.38
C PHE A 207 2.05 9.09 0.10
N ILE A 208 1.94 8.24 1.13
CA ILE A 208 1.34 6.90 1.01
C ILE A 208 -0.14 7.01 0.59
N LYS A 209 -0.90 7.94 1.19
CA LYS A 209 -2.31 8.17 0.84
C LYS A 209 -2.46 8.64 -0.61
N TRP A 210 -1.51 9.42 -1.12
CA TRP A 210 -1.50 9.89 -2.50
C TRP A 210 -1.26 8.74 -3.48
N GLU A 211 -0.28 7.87 -3.22
CA GLU A 211 0.04 6.74 -4.12
C GLU A 211 -1.13 5.74 -4.21
N VAL A 212 -1.76 5.41 -3.07
CA VAL A 212 -2.93 4.51 -3.04
C VAL A 212 -4.12 5.08 -3.82
N ASN A 213 -4.32 6.40 -3.79
CA ASN A 213 -5.40 7.03 -4.56
C ASN A 213 -5.09 7.15 -6.06
N LYS A 214 -3.81 7.11 -6.45
CA LYS A 214 -3.36 7.20 -7.84
C LYS A 214 -3.66 5.90 -8.60
N GLU A 215 -3.44 4.75 -7.99
CA GLU A 215 -3.80 3.44 -8.58
C GLU A 215 -5.31 3.33 -8.83
N LYS A 216 -6.15 3.86 -7.93
CA LYS A 216 -7.61 3.90 -8.12
C LYS A 216 -8.07 4.77 -9.30
N ARG A 217 -7.21 5.66 -9.80
CA ARG A 217 -7.52 6.56 -10.92
C ARG A 217 -6.99 6.06 -12.27
N SER A 218 -5.98 5.18 -12.30
CA SER A 218 -5.46 4.61 -13.56
C SER A 218 -6.09 3.27 -13.93
N GLY A 219 -6.98 2.73 -13.10
CA GLY A 219 -7.76 1.51 -13.37
C GLY A 219 -9.19 1.76 -13.89
N LYS A 220 -9.51 2.98 -14.31
CA LYS A 220 -10.71 3.34 -15.07
C LYS A 220 -10.28 3.89 -16.42
#